data_AF-A0A1W9W5L7-F1
#
_entry.id   AF-A0A1W9W5L7-F1
#
_cell.length_a   1.000
_cell.length_b   1.000
_cell.length_c   1.000
_cell.angle_alpha   90.00
_cell.angle_beta   90.00
_cell.angle_gamma   90.00
#
_symmetry.space_group_name_H-M   'P 1'
#
loop_
_entity.id
_entity.type
_entity.pdbx_description
1 polymer ?
#
loop_
_entity_poly.entity_id
_entity_poly.type
_entity_poly.pdbx_seq_one_letter_code
_entity_poly.pdbx_strand_id
1 'polypeptide(L)'
;MRIPKYIIDKASTVAQTSNVKRGKVGAVIFTNNGEIVTFASNTVLFGNTKQFTLHAEKYCLAKLIKLNPKRFGKLNMFVTRFRACDQSLSIARPCEECRAILGFTDITVYYTNREGDIEKL
;
A
#
# COMPACT_ATOMS: atom_id res chain seq x y z
N MET A 1 -13.20 -9.00 7.92
CA MET A 1 -11.92 -9.71 8.17
C MET A 1 -11.12 -8.87 9.14
N ARG A 2 -10.56 -9.45 10.21
CA ARG A 2 -9.66 -8.72 11.12
C ARG A 2 -8.26 -8.74 10.52
N ILE A 3 -7.68 -7.56 10.29
CA ILE A 3 -6.31 -7.46 9.77
C ILE A 3 -5.34 -7.86 10.89
N PRO A 4 -4.46 -8.87 10.68
CA PRO A 4 -3.51 -9.27 11.70
C PRO A 4 -2.54 -8.14 12.06
N LYS A 5 -2.19 -8.02 13.34
CA LYS A 5 -1.31 -6.94 13.83
C LYS A 5 0.03 -6.88 13.08
N TYR A 6 0.63 -8.04 12.78
CA TYR A 6 1.91 -8.08 12.06
C TYR A 6 1.83 -7.51 10.63
N ILE A 7 0.66 -7.52 9.98
CA ILE A 7 0.47 -6.85 8.68
C ILE A 7 0.56 -5.34 8.84
N ILE A 8 -0.05 -4.80 9.89
CA ILE A 8 -0.02 -3.38 10.23
C ILE A 8 1.42 -2.97 10.57
N ASP A 9 2.09 -3.74 11.43
CA ASP A 9 3.49 -3.50 11.80
C ASP A 9 4.43 -3.56 10.58
N LYS A 10 4.19 -4.52 9.68
CA LYS A 10 4.93 -4.61 8.41
C LYS A 10 4.67 -3.40 7.53
N ALA A 11 3.42 -2.97 7.37
CA ALA A 11 3.07 -1.82 6.55
C ALA A 11 3.71 -0.52 7.09
N SER A 12 3.73 -0.35 8.42
CA SER A 12 4.42 0.75 9.08
C SER A 12 5.93 0.74 8.80
N THR A 13 6.58 -0.42 8.99
CA THR A 13 8.01 -0.58 8.70
C THR A 13 8.32 -0.26 7.24
N VAL A 14 7.49 -0.73 6.32
CA VAL A 14 7.63 -0.47 4.89
C VAL A 14 7.42 1.01 4.57
N ALA A 15 6.42 1.68 5.16
CA ALA A 15 6.23 3.12 4.96
C ALA A 15 7.51 3.90 5.33
N GLN A 16 8.18 3.53 6.42
CA GLN A 16 9.40 4.19 6.88
C GLN A 16 10.57 4.09 5.88
N THR A 17 10.63 3.06 5.03
CA THR A 17 11.64 2.90 3.98
C THR A 17 11.46 3.83 2.79
N SER A 18 10.36 4.59 2.74
CA SER A 18 10.14 5.60 1.70
C SER A 18 11.22 6.68 1.72
N ASN A 19 11.72 7.04 0.52
CA ASN A 19 12.60 8.19 0.31
C ASN A 19 11.84 9.50 0.01
N VAL A 20 10.49 9.48 0.04
CA VAL A 20 9.65 10.66 -0.15
C VAL A 20 9.63 11.47 1.16
N LYS A 21 10.05 12.75 1.10
CA LYS A 21 10.15 13.61 2.29
C LYS A 21 8.80 13.91 2.96
N ARG A 22 7.73 14.06 2.16
CA ARG A 22 6.39 14.42 2.64
C ARG A 22 5.42 13.27 2.37
N GLY A 23 4.89 12.67 3.44
CA GLY A 23 3.92 11.58 3.33
C GLY A 23 4.56 10.27 2.90
N LYS A 24 5.20 9.60 3.86
CA LYS A 24 5.75 8.26 3.68
C LYS A 24 4.60 7.25 3.64
N VAL A 25 4.45 6.52 2.55
CA VAL A 25 3.33 5.58 2.33
C VAL A 25 3.90 4.17 2.12
N GLY A 26 3.33 3.19 2.79
CA GLY A 26 3.64 1.77 2.65
C GLY A 26 2.40 0.98 2.28
N ALA A 27 2.53 0.03 1.37
CA ALA A 27 1.49 -0.90 0.96
C ALA A 27 1.96 -2.34 1.19
N VAL A 28 1.06 -3.20 1.67
CA VAL A 28 1.29 -4.64 1.87
C VAL A 28 0.15 -5.40 1.22
N ILE A 29 0.47 -6.37 0.37
CA ILE A 29 -0.49 -7.32 -0.20
C ILE A 29 -0.36 -8.65 0.54
N PHE A 30 -1.48 -9.20 0.97
CA PHE A 30 -1.56 -10.43 1.75
C PHE A 30 -2.75 -11.30 1.33
N THR A 31 -2.65 -12.62 1.56
CA THR A 31 -3.73 -13.57 1.27
C THR A 31 -4.84 -13.50 2.32
N ASN A 32 -5.99 -14.12 2.05
CA ASN A 32 -7.06 -14.23 3.04
C ASN A 32 -6.65 -15.00 4.32
N ASN A 33 -5.55 -15.76 4.28
CA ASN A 33 -5.00 -16.46 5.45
C ASN A 33 -3.95 -15.61 6.19
N GLY A 34 -3.70 -14.37 5.75
CA GLY A 34 -2.74 -13.45 6.34
C GLY A 34 -1.30 -13.60 5.83
N GLU A 35 -1.03 -14.47 4.87
CA GLU A 35 0.32 -14.61 4.32
C GLU A 35 0.70 -13.35 3.53
N ILE A 36 1.83 -12.73 3.86
CA ILE A 36 2.34 -11.57 3.11
C ILE A 36 2.91 -12.05 1.78
N VAL A 37 2.33 -11.58 0.67
CA VAL A 37 2.78 -11.90 -0.68
C VAL A 37 3.84 -10.91 -1.14
N THR A 38 3.57 -9.61 -0.97
CA THR A 38 4.52 -8.57 -1.36
C THR A 38 4.24 -7.24 -0.63
N PHE A 39 5.20 -6.33 -0.67
CA PHE A 39 5.11 -5.02 -0.06
C PHE A 39 5.98 -3.98 -0.80
N ALA A 40 5.58 -2.72 -0.72
CA ALA A 40 6.33 -1.61 -1.29
C ALA A 40 6.04 -0.28 -0.58
N SER A 41 7.00 0.64 -0.64
CA SER A 41 6.83 2.03 -0.22
C SER A 41 6.76 2.97 -1.42
N ASN A 42 6.17 4.14 -1.25
CA ASN A 42 6.27 5.17 -2.27
C ASN A 42 7.72 5.65 -2.41
N THR A 43 8.14 5.88 -3.65
CA THR A 43 9.55 6.17 -3.98
C THR A 43 9.64 7.28 -5.00
N VAL A 44 10.52 8.25 -4.75
CA VAL A 44 10.98 9.22 -5.73
C VAL A 44 11.87 8.51 -6.75
N LEU A 45 11.49 8.62 -8.03
CA LEU A 45 12.29 8.21 -9.16
C LEU A 45 12.86 9.46 -9.85
N PHE A 46 14.16 9.43 -10.14
CA PHE A 46 14.84 10.46 -10.92
C PHE A 46 14.89 10.01 -12.38
N GLY A 47 14.12 10.67 -13.25
CA GLY A 47 14.28 10.54 -14.69
C GLY A 47 15.27 11.59 -15.22
N ASN A 48 15.63 11.49 -16.51
CA ASN A 48 16.62 12.37 -17.15
C ASN A 48 16.28 13.87 -17.06
N THR A 49 15.00 14.24 -16.90
CA THR A 49 14.57 15.66 -16.87
C THR A 49 13.52 16.00 -15.81
N LYS A 50 12.98 15.02 -15.07
CA LYS A 50 11.88 15.24 -14.11
C LYS A 50 11.93 14.25 -12.95
N GLN A 51 11.48 14.72 -11.79
CA GLN A 51 11.26 13.94 -10.59
C GLN A 51 9.80 13.43 -10.57
N PHE A 52 9.61 12.12 -10.45
CA PHE A 52 8.28 11.51 -10.34
C PHE A 52 8.20 10.70 -9.05
N THR A 53 7.01 10.60 -8.45
CA THR A 53 6.79 9.72 -7.31
C THR A 53 6.03 8.48 -7.76
N LEU A 54 6.64 7.31 -7.60
CA LEU A 54 5.95 6.04 -7.73
C LEU A 54 5.18 5.77 -6.44
N HIS A 55 3.86 5.63 -6.54
CA HIS A 55 2.99 5.35 -5.40
C HIS A 55 3.20 3.93 -4.86
N ALA A 56 3.02 3.76 -3.55
CA ALA A 56 3.24 2.48 -2.87
C ALA A 56 2.35 1.38 -3.45
N GLU A 57 1.09 1.70 -3.72
CA GLU A 57 0.07 0.81 -4.27
C GLU A 57 0.47 0.28 -5.65
N LYS A 58 0.86 1.19 -6.56
CA LYS A 58 1.30 0.82 -7.91
C LYS A 58 2.56 -0.02 -7.86
N TYR A 59 3.52 0.35 -7.01
CA TYR A 59 4.76 -0.39 -6.89
C TYR A 59 4.52 -1.80 -6.33
N CYS A 60 3.65 -1.91 -5.32
CA CYS A 60 3.27 -3.18 -4.72
C CYS A 60 2.56 -4.08 -5.73
N LEU A 61 1.63 -3.52 -6.52
CA LEU A 61 0.95 -4.23 -7.60
C LEU A 61 1.92 -4.70 -8.69
N ALA A 62 2.87 -3.85 -9.10
CA ALA A 62 3.88 -4.23 -10.09
C ALA A 62 4.77 -5.38 -9.61
N LYS A 63 5.10 -5.44 -8.31
CA LYS A 63 5.79 -6.60 -7.72
C LYS A 63 4.92 -7.84 -7.73
N LEU A 64 3.63 -7.72 -7.38
CA LEU A 64 2.70 -8.85 -7.39
C LEU A 64 2.56 -9.47 -8.79
N ILE A 65 2.44 -8.66 -9.84
CA ILE A 65 2.31 -9.14 -11.23
C ILE A 65 3.48 -10.06 -11.60
N LYS A 66 4.69 -9.73 -11.16
CA LYS A 66 5.90 -10.56 -11.39
C LYS A 66 5.86 -11.90 -10.65
N LEU A 67 5.04 -12.05 -9.62
CA LEU A 67 4.92 -13.27 -8.80
C LEU A 67 3.80 -14.20 -9.27
N ASN A 68 3.12 -13.90 -10.39
CA ASN A 68 1.94 -14.63 -10.88
C ASN A 68 0.77 -14.62 -9.86
N PRO A 69 -0.03 -13.54 -9.79
CA PRO A 69 -1.06 -13.33 -8.77
C PRO A 69 -2.10 -14.44 -8.68
N LYS A 70 -2.37 -15.16 -9.78
CA LYS A 70 -3.37 -16.23 -9.86
C LYS A 70 -3.10 -17.38 -8.88
N ARG A 71 -1.85 -17.53 -8.40
CA ARG A 71 -1.46 -18.59 -7.46
C ARG A 71 -1.92 -18.35 -6.01
N PHE A 72 -2.24 -17.12 -5.65
CA PHE A 72 -2.48 -16.73 -4.25
C PHE A 72 -3.96 -16.64 -3.87
N GLY A 73 -4.88 -16.89 -4.81
CA GLY A 73 -6.32 -16.81 -4.58
C GLY A 73 -6.77 -15.38 -4.28
N LYS A 74 -7.65 -15.22 -3.27
CA LYS A 74 -8.16 -13.90 -2.85
C LYS A 74 -7.07 -13.10 -2.13
N LEU A 75 -6.81 -11.90 -2.64
CA LEU A 75 -5.78 -11.00 -2.16
C LEU A 75 -6.39 -9.75 -1.52
N ASN A 76 -5.67 -9.24 -0.53
CA ASN A 76 -6.01 -8.05 0.22
C ASN A 76 -4.82 -7.09 0.18
N MET A 77 -5.07 -5.77 0.15
CA MET A 77 -4.05 -4.74 0.25
C MET A 77 -4.32 -3.84 1.45
N PHE A 78 -3.31 -3.61 2.27
CA PHE A 78 -3.33 -2.64 3.35
C PHE A 78 -2.39 -1.49 3.03
N VAL A 79 -2.90 -0.26 3.05
CA VAL A 79 -2.13 0.95 2.72
C VAL A 79 -2.03 1.84 3.95
N THR A 80 -0.81 2.26 4.29
CA THR A 80 -0.53 3.09 5.46
C THR A 80 0.28 4.31 5.07
N ARG A 81 0.08 5.40 5.82
CA ARG A 81 0.90 6.60 5.78
C ARG A 81 1.50 6.82 7.16
N PHE A 82 2.82 6.89 7.18
CA PHE A 82 3.60 7.32 8.33
C PHE A 82 3.86 8.83 8.24
N ARG A 83 3.54 9.55 9.31
CA ARG A 83 3.83 10.98 9.45
C ARG A 83 5.01 11.13 10.39
N ALA A 84 6.12 11.64 9.87
CA ALA A 84 7.35 11.77 10.65
C ALA A 84 7.27 12.83 11.76
N CYS A 85 6.39 13.83 11.62
CA CYS A 85 6.27 14.94 12.56
C CYS A 85 5.69 14.55 13.93
N ASP A 86 4.71 13.63 13.94
CA ASP A 86 4.01 13.16 15.14
C ASP A 86 4.19 11.65 15.35
N GLN A 87 5.04 11.01 14.54
CA GLN A 87 5.23 9.56 14.48
C GLN A 87 3.93 8.75 14.33
N SER A 88 2.86 9.39 13.82
CA SER A 88 1.57 8.74 13.71
C SER A 88 1.49 7.84 12.47
N LEU A 89 0.78 6.72 12.64
CA LEU A 89 0.39 5.83 11.56
C LEU A 89 -1.09 6.04 11.28
N SER A 90 -1.40 6.33 10.02
CA SER A 90 -2.77 6.40 9.52
C SER A 90 -2.91 5.42 8.36
N ILE A 91 -4.07 4.82 8.17
CA ILE A 91 -4.32 4.00 6.99
C ILE A 91 -4.83 4.91 5.86
N ALA A 92 -4.17 4.83 4.70
CA ALA A 92 -4.21 5.88 3.70
C ALA A 92 -5.14 5.52 2.55
N ARG A 93 -6.07 6.41 2.24
CA ARG A 93 -6.90 6.29 1.03
C ARG A 93 -6.02 6.38 -0.22
N PRO A 94 -6.08 5.39 -1.14
CA PRO A 94 -5.38 5.48 -2.41
C PRO A 94 -5.86 6.69 -3.23
N CYS A 95 -4.94 7.32 -3.97
CA CYS A 95 -5.32 8.41 -4.87
C CYS A 95 -6.25 7.90 -5.99
N GLU A 96 -6.92 8.81 -6.70
CA GLU A 96 -7.84 8.47 -7.81
C GLU A 96 -7.21 7.54 -8.85
N GLU A 97 -5.97 7.82 -9.25
CA GLU A 97 -5.26 7.00 -10.22
C GLU A 97 -4.97 5.59 -9.69
N CYS A 98 -4.55 5.46 -8.42
CA CYS A 98 -4.35 4.16 -7.79
C CYS A 98 -5.68 3.41 -7.65
N ARG A 99 -6.77 4.09 -7.29
CA ARG A 99 -8.11 3.49 -7.19
C ARG A 99 -8.60 2.98 -8.54
N ALA A 100 -8.41 3.74 -9.61
CA ALA A 100 -8.77 3.33 -10.95
C ALA A 100 -8.04 2.04 -11.34
N ILE A 101 -6.72 1.97 -11.12
CA ILE A 101 -5.92 0.77 -11.41
C ILE A 101 -6.37 -0.42 -10.55
N LEU A 102 -6.56 -0.20 -9.24
CA LEU A 102 -6.98 -1.26 -8.31
C LEU A 102 -8.39 -1.77 -8.61
N GLY A 103 -9.27 -0.94 -9.17
CA GLY A 103 -10.62 -1.33 -9.59
C GLY A 103 -10.65 -2.33 -10.74
N PHE A 104 -9.54 -2.51 -11.46
CA PHE A 104 -9.39 -3.57 -12.47
C PHE A 104 -8.78 -4.86 -11.89
N THR A 105 -8.63 -4.97 -10.57
CA THR A 105 -8.02 -6.12 -9.89
C THR A 105 -8.98 -6.73 -8.89
N ASP A 106 -8.86 -8.03 -8.64
CA ASP A 106 -9.64 -8.73 -7.60
C ASP A 106 -9.09 -8.50 -6.17
N ILE A 107 -8.30 -7.45 -5.96
CA ILE A 107 -7.63 -7.16 -4.68
C ILE A 107 -8.53 -6.27 -3.83
N THR A 108 -8.93 -6.75 -2.65
CA THR A 108 -9.68 -5.93 -1.68
C THR A 108 -8.72 -4.96 -0.99
N VAL A 109 -8.96 -3.65 -1.08
CA VAL A 109 -8.06 -2.64 -0.51
C VAL A 109 -8.68 -1.99 0.72
N TYR A 110 -7.99 -2.04 1.85
CA TYR A 110 -8.42 -1.44 3.11
C TYR A 110 -7.80 -0.06 3.29
N TYR A 111 -8.63 0.95 3.55
CA TYR A 111 -8.22 2.32 3.79
C TYR A 111 -9.09 3.03 4.84
N THR A 112 -8.64 4.17 5.37
CA THR A 112 -9.44 4.98 6.31
C THR A 112 -10.18 6.07 5.56
N ASN A 113 -11.48 6.18 5.80
CA ASN A 113 -12.31 7.25 5.24
C ASN A 113 -12.05 8.59 5.97
N ARG A 114 -12.84 9.62 5.65
CA ARG A 114 -12.68 10.95 6.28
C ARG A 114 -13.11 10.97 7.75
N GLU A 115 -13.89 10.00 8.18
CA GLU A 115 -14.48 9.89 9.52
C GLU A 115 -13.60 9.04 10.47
N GLY A 116 -12.59 8.37 9.94
CA GLY A 116 -11.68 7.52 10.72
C GLY A 116 -12.02 6.02 10.64
N ASP A 117 -13.08 5.66 9.92
CA ASP A 117 -13.50 4.26 9.76
C ASP A 117 -12.70 3.54 8.67
N ILE A 118 -12.49 2.24 8.87
CA ILE A 118 -11.85 1.39 7.89
C ILE A 118 -12.88 0.97 6.84
N GLU A 119 -12.68 1.43 5.62
CA GLU A 119 -13.45 1.05 4.45
C GLU A 119 -12.66 0.10 3.53
N LYS A 120 -13.41 -0.59 2.67
CA LYS A 120 -12.86 -1.38 1.57
C LYS A 120 -13.21 -0.71 0.23
N LEU A 121 -12.27 -0.72 -0.70
CA LEU A 121 -12.52 -0.32 -2.10
C LEU A 121 -13.37 -1.38 -2.80
#